data_AF-A0A199XTE4-F1
#
_entry.id   AF-A0A199XTE4-F1
#
_cell.length_a   1.000
_cell.length_b   1.000
_cell.length_c   1.000
_cell.angle_alpha   90.00
_cell.angle_beta   90.00
_cell.angle_gamma   90.00
#
_symmetry.space_group_name_H-M   'P 1'
#
loop_
_entity.id
_entity.type
_entity.pdbx_description
1 polymer ?
#
loop_
_entity_poly.entity_id
_entity_poly.type
_entity_poly.pdbx_seq_one_letter_code
_entity_poly.pdbx_strand_id
1 'polypeptide(L)'
;MLKTLYYIRNKKELQELYLSQMPEKCIRSEINSIINETRKDISPGMRLNAKNIKTEEALIFIDRNGTPDGYLLSEELKIKLNEYREAELKNKQFLKKINHVS
;
A
#
# COMPACT_ATOMS: atom_id res chain seq x y z
N MET A 1 10.92 16.18 16.31
CA MET A 1 10.59 16.78 15.01
C MET A 1 10.17 15.62 14.09
N LEU A 2 9.02 15.71 13.44
CA LEU A 2 8.57 14.66 12.50
C LEU A 2 9.36 14.77 11.19
N LYS A 3 9.69 13.63 10.59
CA LYS A 3 10.38 13.55 9.29
C LYS A 3 9.34 13.54 8.17
N THR A 4 9.67 14.15 7.04
CA THR A 4 8.83 14.03 5.83
C THR A 4 9.11 12.70 5.15
N LEU A 5 8.08 11.88 4.99
CA LEU A 5 8.11 10.65 4.22
C LEU A 5 7.82 10.96 2.75
N TYR A 6 8.72 10.52 1.88
CA TYR A 6 8.57 10.57 0.43
C TYR A 6 8.32 9.15 -0.10
N TYR A 7 8.47 8.97 -1.42
CA TYR A 7 8.28 7.68 -2.07
C TYR A 7 9.11 6.55 -1.48
N ILE A 8 8.43 5.45 -1.19
CA ILE A 8 9.03 4.19 -0.76
C ILE A 8 9.15 3.29 -1.98
N ARG A 9 10.35 2.79 -2.28
CA ARG A 9 10.59 2.05 -3.54
C ARG A 9 10.84 0.55 -3.35
N ASN A 10 11.11 0.12 -2.13
CA ASN A 10 11.45 -1.28 -1.85
C ASN A 10 10.87 -1.78 -0.53
N LYS A 11 10.77 -3.11 -0.43
CA LYS A 11 10.20 -3.80 0.74
C LYS A 11 10.96 -3.51 2.04
N LYS A 12 12.29 -3.43 1.96
CA LYS A 12 13.15 -3.25 3.14
C LYS A 12 12.92 -1.88 3.77
N GLU A 13 12.85 -0.84 2.96
CA GLU A 13 12.56 0.52 3.39
C GLU A 13 11.17 0.61 4.05
N LEU A 14 10.14 0.02 3.41
CA LEU A 14 8.80 -0.03 4.00
C LEU A 14 8.80 -0.79 5.34
N GLN A 15 9.53 -1.90 5.41
CA GLN A 15 9.64 -2.68 6.63
C GLN A 15 10.29 -1.88 7.76
N GLU A 16 11.45 -1.27 7.51
CA GLU A 16 12.19 -0.47 8.49
C GLU A 16 11.36 0.67 9.08
N LEU A 17 10.50 1.30 8.28
CA LEU A 17 9.62 2.39 8.73
C LEU A 17 8.58 1.96 9.77
N TYR A 18 8.13 0.70 9.75
CA TYR A 18 7.04 0.20 10.59
C TYR A 18 7.50 -0.75 11.70
N LEU A 19 8.81 -1.04 11.81
CA LEU A 19 9.35 -1.96 12.81
C LEU A 19 9.01 -1.55 14.26
N SER A 20 8.82 -0.25 14.52
CA SER A 20 8.41 0.22 15.86
C SER A 20 6.94 -0.03 16.17
N GLN A 21 6.09 -0.15 15.13
CA GLN A 21 4.63 -0.23 15.25
C GLN A 21 4.13 -1.67 15.21
N MET A 22 4.83 -2.56 14.51
CA MET A 22 4.38 -3.94 14.32
C MET A 22 5.53 -4.92 14.06
N PRO A 23 5.34 -6.22 14.35
CA PRO A 23 6.37 -7.22 14.14
C PRO A 23 6.78 -7.35 12.67
N GLU A 24 8.07 -7.54 12.42
CA GLU A 24 8.63 -7.75 11.06
C GLU A 24 7.85 -8.79 10.24
N LYS A 25 7.50 -9.91 10.86
CA LYS A 25 6.77 -11.00 10.21
C LYS A 25 5.40 -10.53 9.68
N CYS A 26 4.70 -9.68 10.42
CA CYS A 26 3.41 -9.13 10.03
C CYS A 26 3.57 -8.19 8.83
N ILE A 27 4.54 -7.27 8.89
CA ILE A 27 4.85 -6.34 7.79
C ILE A 27 5.14 -7.11 6.50
N ARG A 28 6.03 -8.10 6.58
CA ARG A 28 6.42 -8.92 5.42
C ARG A 28 5.23 -9.69 4.83
N SER A 29 4.40 -10.26 5.69
CA SER A 29 3.20 -11.00 5.28
C SER A 29 2.23 -10.09 4.53
N GLU A 30 1.98 -8.89 5.05
CA GLU A 30 1.03 -7.95 4.46
C GLU A 30 1.54 -7.34 3.15
N ILE A 31 2.82 -6.94 3.08
CA ILE A 31 3.45 -6.49 1.84
C ILE A 31 3.30 -7.55 0.74
N ASN A 32 3.53 -8.82 1.07
CA ASN A 32 3.36 -9.92 0.12
C ASN A 32 1.89 -10.15 -0.27
N SER A 33 0.94 -9.97 0.66
CA SER A 33 -0.49 -10.01 0.36
C SER A 33 -0.87 -8.94 -0.65
N ILE A 34 -0.45 -7.69 -0.40
CA ILE A 34 -0.74 -6.56 -1.29
C ILE A 34 -0.17 -6.80 -2.70
N ILE A 35 1.08 -7.28 -2.80
CA ILE A 35 1.67 -7.61 -4.11
C ILE A 35 0.88 -8.72 -4.83
N ASN A 36 0.38 -9.71 -4.09
CA ASN A 36 -0.46 -10.77 -4.66
C ASN A 36 -1.82 -10.25 -5.14
N GLU A 37 -2.37 -9.24 -4.45
CA GLU A 37 -3.63 -8.57 -4.80
C GLU A 37 -3.46 -7.68 -6.04
N THR A 38 -2.36 -6.95 -6.17
CA THR A 38 -2.16 -5.93 -7.22
C THR A 38 -1.51 -6.46 -8.49
N ARG A 39 -0.59 -7.43 -8.41
CA ARG A 39 0.19 -7.90 -9.57
C ARG A 39 -0.36 -9.21 -10.15
N LYS A 40 -1.65 -9.25 -10.48
CA LYS A 40 -2.34 -10.47 -10.96
C LYS A 40 -1.83 -10.98 -12.31
N ASP A 41 -1.15 -10.11 -13.07
CA ASP A 41 -0.63 -10.32 -14.41
C ASP A 41 0.71 -11.08 -14.47
N ILE A 42 1.46 -11.13 -13.37
CA ILE A 42 2.78 -11.80 -13.33
C ILE A 42 2.73 -13.15 -12.58
N SER A 43 3.69 -14.03 -12.82
CA SER A 43 3.72 -15.35 -12.17
C SER A 43 3.95 -15.27 -10.64
N PRO A 44 3.41 -16.22 -9.85
CA PRO A 44 3.57 -16.22 -8.39
C PRO A 44 5.02 -16.19 -7.92
N GLY A 45 5.93 -16.89 -8.61
CA GLY A 45 7.36 -16.88 -8.29
C GLY A 45 8.00 -15.49 -8.42
N MET A 46 7.59 -14.73 -9.44
CA MET A 46 8.05 -13.35 -9.63
C MET A 46 7.50 -12.40 -8.55
N ARG A 47 6.26 -12.64 -8.07
CA ARG A 47 5.66 -11.88 -6.95
C ARG A 47 6.41 -12.11 -5.64
N LEU A 48 6.69 -13.36 -5.31
CA LEU A 48 7.42 -13.76 -4.10
C LEU A 48 8.81 -13.12 -4.04
N ASN A 49 9.52 -13.10 -5.16
CA ASN A 49 10.89 -12.61 -5.26
C ASN A 49 10.99 -11.09 -5.52
N ALA A 50 9.87 -10.38 -5.65
CA ALA A 50 9.88 -8.94 -5.87
C ALA A 50 10.53 -8.22 -4.67
N LYS A 51 11.64 -7.51 -4.90
CA LYS A 51 12.28 -6.65 -3.87
C LYS A 51 11.72 -5.23 -3.88
N ASN A 52 11.29 -4.77 -5.06
CA ASN A 52 10.72 -3.45 -5.27
C ASN A 52 9.21 -3.47 -5.08
N ILE A 53 8.69 -2.38 -4.53
CA ILE A 53 7.26 -2.14 -4.40
C ILE A 53 6.86 -0.98 -5.32
N LYS A 54 5.67 -1.07 -5.90
CA LYS A 54 5.07 0.04 -6.64
C LYS A 54 4.58 1.08 -5.63
N THR A 55 4.50 2.34 -6.05
CA THR A 55 3.92 3.40 -5.21
C THR A 55 2.52 3.06 -4.72
N GLU A 56 1.69 2.50 -5.60
CA GLU A 56 0.35 2.02 -5.24
C GLU A 56 0.37 1.01 -4.09
N GLU A 57 1.29 0.04 -4.10
CA GLU A 57 1.41 -0.98 -3.05
C GLU A 57 1.83 -0.37 -1.72
N ALA A 58 2.72 0.61 -1.75
CA ALA A 58 3.10 1.37 -0.56
C ALA A 58 1.91 2.18 -0.01
N LEU A 59 1.12 2.80 -0.89
CA LEU A 59 -0.08 3.55 -0.51
C LEU A 59 -1.15 2.64 0.11
N ILE A 60 -1.38 1.45 -0.45
CA ILE A 60 -2.30 0.46 0.13
C ILE A 60 -1.84 0.08 1.55
N PHE A 61 -0.54 -0.15 1.74
CA PHE A 61 0.00 -0.50 3.04
C PHE A 61 -0.19 0.64 4.06
N ILE A 62 0.13 1.88 3.68
CA ILE A 62 -0.07 3.09 4.50
C ILE A 62 -1.56 3.29 4.80
N ASP A 63 -2.45 3.06 3.84
CA ASP A 63 -3.89 3.23 4.03
C ASP A 63 -4.44 2.27 5.09
N ARG A 64 -3.96 1.02 5.09
CA ARG A 64 -4.38 -0.04 6.03
C ARG A 64 -3.80 0.14 7.43
N ASN A 65 -2.56 0.63 7.54
CA ASN A 65 -1.82 0.64 8.80
C ASN A 65 -1.62 2.03 9.41
N GLY A 66 -1.99 3.08 8.68
CA GLY A 66 -1.71 4.47 9.04
C GLY A 66 -0.32 4.92 8.63
N THR A 67 0.01 6.18 8.96
CA THR A 67 1.33 6.77 8.69
C THR A 67 2.38 6.17 9.65
N PRO A 68 3.63 5.93 9.20
CA PRO A 68 4.66 5.41 10.09
C PRO A 68 4.99 6.37 11.24
N ASP A 69 5.34 5.82 12.40
CA ASP A 69 5.65 6.59 13.59
C ASP A 69 6.80 7.57 13.37
N GLY A 70 6.60 8.83 13.77
CA GLY A 70 7.62 9.87 13.60
C GLY A 70 7.69 10.47 12.20
N TYR A 71 6.78 10.10 11.30
CA TYR A 71 6.71 10.62 9.92
C TYR A 71 5.42 11.40 9.62
N LEU A 72 5.54 12.34 8.69
CA LEU A 72 4.43 12.97 7.98
C LEU A 72 4.56 12.66 6.50
N LEU A 73 3.45 12.30 5.84
CA LEU A 73 3.44 12.14 4.39
C LEU A 73 3.78 13.48 3.70
N SER A 74 4.61 13.44 2.67
CA SER A 74 4.78 14.57 1.76
C SER A 74 3.44 14.94 1.12
N GLU A 75 3.30 16.20 0.69
CA GLU A 75 2.08 16.66 0.00
C GLU A 75 1.75 15.80 -1.22
N GLU A 76 2.78 15.41 -1.98
CA GLU A 76 2.63 14.53 -3.13
C GLU A 76 2.10 13.13 -2.75
N LEU A 77 2.58 12.54 -1.65
CA LEU A 77 2.06 11.26 -1.16
C LEU A 77 0.63 11.39 -0.62
N LYS A 78 0.30 12.51 0.06
CA LYS A 78 -1.07 12.77 0.52
C LYS A 78 -2.05 12.83 -0.65
N ILE A 79 -1.69 13.54 -1.72
CA ILE A 79 -2.51 13.63 -2.94
C ILE A 79 -2.74 12.23 -3.51
N LYS A 80 -1.67 11.44 -3.70
CA LYS A 80 -1.79 10.09 -4.25
C LYS A 80 -2.58 9.13 -3.36
N LEU A 81 -2.44 9.25 -2.04
CA LEU A 81 -3.24 8.47 -1.10
C LEU A 81 -4.73 8.82 -1.21
N ASN A 82 -5.06 10.10 -1.38
CA ASN A 82 -6.43 10.53 -1.58
C ASN A 82 -6.99 10.04 -2.93
N GLU A 83 -6.21 10.15 -4.02
CA GLU A 83 -6.58 9.62 -5.34
C GLU A 83 -6.87 8.11 -5.29
N TYR A 84 -6.04 7.34 -4.57
CA TYR A 84 -6.26 5.92 -4.35
C TYR A 84 -7.60 5.65 -3.62
N ARG A 85 -7.87 6.36 -2.53
CA ARG A 85 -9.11 6.22 -1.75
C ARG A 85 -10.35 6.56 -2.58
N GLU A 86 -10.27 7.62 -3.38
CA GLU A 86 -11.36 8.02 -4.27
C GLU A 86 -11.62 6.99 -5.37
N ALA A 87 -10.56 6.43 -5.96
CA ALA A 87 -10.68 5.36 -6.95
C ALA A 87 -11.33 4.10 -6.37
N GLU A 88 -10.91 3.69 -5.17
CA GLU A 88 -11.50 2.55 -4.44
C GLU A 88 -12.98 2.78 -4.12
N LEU A 89 -13.36 4.00 -3.72
CA LEU A 89 -14.74 4.35 -3.46
C LEU A 89 -15.60 4.28 -4.74
N LYS A 90 -15.09 4.81 -5.86
CA LYS A 90 -15.77 4.75 -7.17
C LYS A 90 -15.96 3.30 -7.62
N ASN A 91 -14.94 2.45 -7.49
CA ASN A 91 -15.02 1.03 -7.81
C ASN A 91 -16.10 0.32 -6.98
N LYS A 92 -16.14 0.57 -5.67
CA LYS A 92 -17.17 0.01 -4.78
C LYS A 92 -18.59 0.48 -5.16
N GLN A 93 -18.76 1.75 -5.52
CA GLN A 93 -20.05 2.28 -5.96
C GLN A 93 -20.50 1.66 -7.30
N PHE A 94 -19.57 1.49 -8.24
CA PHE A 94 -19.84 0.86 -9.53
C PHE A 94 -20.31 -0.59 -9.36
N LEU A 95 -19.59 -1.38 -8.56
CA LEU A 95 -19.96 -2.79 -8.27
C LEU A 95 -21.34 -2.89 -7.59
N LYS A 96 -21.66 -1.98 -6.66
CA LYS A 96 -23.00 -1.92 -6.05
C LYS A 96 -24.10 -1.65 -7.07
N LYS A 97 -23.85 -0.78 -8.05
CA LYS A 97 -24.82 -0.49 -9.12
C LYS A 97 -25.06 -1.71 -10.01
N ILE A 98 -24.03 -2.46 -10.36
CA ILE A 98 -24.18 -3.69 -11.17
C ILE A 98 -25.01 -4.74 -10.43
N ASN A 99 -24.69 -4.98 -9.15
CA ASN A 99 -25.36 -6.02 -8.36
C ASN A 99 -26.83 -5.69 -8.03
N HIS A 100 -27.23 -4.41 -8.08
CA HIS A 100 -28.64 -4.00 -7.89
C HIS A 100 -29.47 -4.06 -9.18
N VAL A 101 -28.85 -4.33 -10.32
CA VAL A 101 -29.51 -4.41 -11.65
C VAL A 101 -29.57 -5.88 -12.14
N SER A 102 -29.16 -6.84 -11.31
CA SER A 102 -29.26 -8.29 -11.57
C SER A 102 -30.41 -8.93 -10.81
#